data_AF-A0A6M9PX09-F1
#
_entry.id   AF-A0A6M9PX09-F1
#
_cell.length_a   1.000
_cell.length_b   1.000
_cell.length_c   1.000
_cell.angle_alpha   90.00
_cell.angle_beta   90.00
_cell.angle_gamma   90.00
#
_symmetry.space_group_name_H-M   'P 1'
#
loop_
_entity.id
_entity.type
_entity.pdbx_description
1 polymer ?
#
loop_
_entity_poly.entity_id
_entity_poly.type
_entity_poly.pdbx_seq_one_letter_code
_entity_poly.pdbx_strand_id
1 'polypeptide(L)'
;MKSFSNFKPKKVLFIATRQIGDVLVTTPLISKARELWPEAEFHFLGYKGKMDMLKGNPDIAQIIETSDRPGFTEYLSLFNRLFQRYDLAFVTQPSDRAYLYGLVAAFHRVGVLGGHPQGKQSLSSDKTQKQNAWKKFVSMHTVDVDYFNQHVITEKLRLLEAFVNEPSQLFAKPIDVTPPVAEALTPVIASQLTQSYVVLHPGPLTAYKRWPLAHWQALITYLAQRGLQVVLSASPAKQDLQLNQDILSLLSDGVRAQVIDTAGKLTIPQAGALLRNALLYIGVDTSITHLAAACNTSTITLFGATPPTNFGPWPNGFVGKQPYQLRARSQTVGNITILQGPGECVPCRKAGCLDRADSNSECLDLLEPSQVIATVEKILD
;
A
#
# COMPACT_ATOMS: atom_id res chain seq x y z
N MET A 1 24.54 -8.91 -15.10
CA MET A 1 23.18 -9.51 -14.95
C MET A 1 22.94 -10.33 -16.21
N LYS A 2 22.48 -11.58 -16.13
CA LYS A 2 22.11 -12.32 -17.35
C LYS A 2 20.86 -11.64 -17.92
N SER A 3 20.95 -11.09 -19.13
CA SER A 3 19.81 -10.49 -19.81
C SER A 3 18.97 -11.60 -20.46
N PHE A 4 17.68 -11.58 -20.19
CA PHE A 4 16.65 -12.43 -20.78
C PHE A 4 15.72 -11.61 -21.66
N SER A 5 16.21 -10.56 -22.32
CA SER A 5 15.39 -9.65 -23.14
C SER A 5 14.67 -10.33 -24.31
N ASN A 6 15.14 -11.49 -24.76
CA ASN A 6 14.47 -12.31 -25.78
C ASN A 6 13.42 -13.27 -25.20
N PHE A 7 13.26 -13.35 -23.88
CA PHE A 7 12.30 -14.22 -23.22
C PHE A 7 10.87 -13.67 -23.39
N LYS A 8 9.99 -14.49 -23.98
CA LYS A 8 8.60 -14.13 -24.28
C LYS A 8 7.66 -15.13 -23.60
N PRO A 9 7.29 -14.93 -22.32
CA PRO A 9 6.36 -15.80 -21.63
C PRO A 9 4.96 -15.63 -22.25
N LYS A 10 4.21 -16.72 -22.38
CA LYS A 10 2.79 -16.71 -22.76
C LYS A 10 1.90 -16.66 -21.55
N LYS A 11 2.30 -17.26 -20.42
CA LYS A 11 1.52 -17.27 -19.18
C LYS A 11 2.37 -16.90 -17.96
N VAL A 12 1.97 -15.85 -17.25
CA VAL A 12 2.73 -15.26 -16.14
C VAL A 12 1.89 -15.26 -14.86
N LEU A 13 2.51 -15.63 -13.74
CA LEU A 13 1.89 -15.58 -12.41
C LEU A 13 2.54 -14.50 -11.54
N PHE A 14 1.77 -13.54 -11.05
CA PHE A 14 2.17 -12.61 -10.00
C PHE A 14 1.73 -13.13 -8.63
N ILE A 15 2.62 -13.13 -7.64
CA ILE A 15 2.35 -13.71 -6.32
C ILE A 15 2.54 -12.64 -5.24
N ALA A 16 1.43 -12.15 -4.68
CA ALA A 16 1.41 -11.25 -3.52
C ALA A 16 0.45 -11.78 -2.45
N THR A 17 1.01 -12.54 -1.51
CA THR A 17 0.27 -13.19 -0.43
C THR A 17 0.61 -12.54 0.92
N ARG A 18 0.28 -11.24 1.08
CA ARG A 18 0.46 -10.46 2.32
C ARG A 18 -0.76 -9.62 2.64
N GLN A 19 -0.68 -8.30 2.70
CA GLN A 19 -1.79 -7.41 3.04
C GLN A 19 -2.41 -6.80 1.78
N ILE A 20 -3.56 -6.15 1.92
CA ILE A 20 -4.25 -5.50 0.79
C ILE A 20 -3.38 -4.43 0.10
N GLY A 21 -2.55 -3.71 0.85
CA GLY A 21 -1.60 -2.74 0.29
C GLY A 21 -0.57 -3.37 -0.64
N ASP A 22 -0.04 -4.56 -0.30
CA ASP A 22 0.95 -5.27 -1.13
C ASP A 22 0.38 -5.67 -2.50
N VAL A 23 -0.92 -5.96 -2.54
CA VAL A 23 -1.67 -6.28 -3.75
C VAL A 23 -1.76 -5.05 -4.65
N LEU A 24 -2.20 -3.92 -4.08
CA LEU A 24 -2.35 -2.67 -4.82
C LEU A 24 -1.01 -2.16 -5.39
N VAL A 25 0.05 -2.14 -4.59
CA VAL A 25 1.39 -1.67 -5.03
C VAL A 25 2.09 -2.65 -5.99
N THR A 26 1.48 -3.80 -6.29
CA THR A 26 1.95 -4.70 -7.36
C THR A 26 1.40 -4.31 -8.72
N THR A 27 0.32 -3.53 -8.80
CA THR A 27 -0.30 -3.14 -10.09
C THR A 27 0.65 -2.45 -11.07
N PRO A 28 1.61 -1.57 -10.68
CA PRO A 28 2.51 -0.96 -11.66
C PRO A 28 3.46 -1.98 -12.32
N LEU A 29 3.86 -3.03 -11.58
CA LEU A 29 4.63 -4.14 -12.14
C LEU A 29 3.82 -4.89 -13.20
N ILE A 30 2.54 -5.11 -12.96
CA ILE A 30 1.66 -5.81 -13.90
C ILE A 30 1.49 -4.99 -15.18
N SER A 31 1.22 -3.69 -15.07
CA SER A 31 1.04 -2.82 -16.25
C SER A 31 2.34 -2.65 -17.04
N LYS A 32 3.50 -2.53 -16.36
CA LYS A 32 4.80 -2.54 -17.06
C LYS A 32 5.13 -3.89 -17.70
N ALA A 33 4.72 -5.00 -17.10
CA ALA A 33 4.84 -6.31 -17.72
C ALA A 33 3.93 -6.44 -18.96
N ARG A 34 2.72 -5.82 -18.95
CA ARG A 34 1.82 -5.80 -20.11
C ARG A 34 2.44 -5.04 -21.28
N GLU A 35 3.11 -3.92 -21.01
CA GLU A 35 3.86 -3.18 -22.04
C GLU A 35 4.95 -4.05 -22.70
N LEU A 36 5.62 -4.91 -21.92
CA LEU A 36 6.67 -5.80 -22.44
C LEU A 36 6.12 -7.04 -23.15
N TRP A 37 4.99 -7.57 -22.67
CA TRP A 37 4.36 -8.78 -23.18
C TRP A 37 2.86 -8.58 -23.44
N PRO A 38 2.48 -7.88 -24.52
CA PRO A 38 1.08 -7.51 -24.80
C PRO A 38 0.13 -8.71 -24.91
N GLU A 39 0.62 -9.84 -25.43
CA GLU A 39 -0.18 -11.05 -25.69
C GLU A 39 -0.15 -12.07 -24.54
N ALA A 40 0.58 -11.80 -23.46
CA ALA A 40 0.73 -12.77 -22.37
C ALA A 40 -0.51 -12.81 -21.45
N GLU A 41 -0.93 -13.99 -21.05
CA GLU A 41 -2.00 -14.18 -20.08
C GLU A 41 -1.45 -14.01 -18.66
N PHE A 42 -1.99 -13.05 -17.90
CA PHE A 42 -1.50 -12.71 -16.57
C PHE A 42 -2.47 -13.16 -15.48
N HIS A 43 -1.94 -13.94 -14.54
CA HIS A 43 -2.68 -14.40 -13.38
C HIS A 43 -2.11 -13.81 -12.11
N PHE A 44 -2.94 -13.69 -11.08
CA PHE A 44 -2.53 -13.18 -9.78
C PHE A 44 -2.90 -14.16 -8.66
N LEU A 45 -1.93 -14.53 -7.83
CA LEU A 45 -2.13 -15.34 -6.63
C LEU A 45 -2.04 -14.46 -5.38
N GLY A 46 -3.10 -14.47 -4.57
CA GLY A 46 -3.16 -13.75 -3.30
C GLY A 46 -4.08 -14.39 -2.26
N TYR A 47 -4.23 -13.73 -1.12
CA TYR A 47 -5.13 -14.23 -0.07
C TYR A 47 -6.57 -13.79 -0.27
N LYS A 48 -7.50 -14.68 0.10
CA LYS A 48 -8.94 -14.40 0.13
C LYS A 48 -9.23 -13.11 0.90
N GLY A 49 -10.16 -12.32 0.38
CA GLY A 49 -10.57 -11.04 0.97
C GLY A 49 -9.57 -9.91 0.80
N LYS A 50 -8.47 -10.13 0.06
CA LYS A 50 -7.48 -9.08 -0.25
C LYS A 50 -7.45 -8.68 -1.73
N MET A 51 -8.10 -9.47 -2.58
CA MET A 51 -8.04 -9.32 -4.03
C MET A 51 -8.94 -8.22 -4.59
N ASP A 52 -9.85 -7.68 -3.77
CA ASP A 52 -10.72 -6.57 -4.20
C ASP A 52 -9.93 -5.32 -4.62
N MET A 53 -8.67 -5.18 -4.20
CA MET A 53 -7.75 -4.14 -4.69
C MET A 53 -7.44 -4.26 -6.20
N LEU A 54 -7.67 -5.43 -6.80
CA LEU A 54 -7.47 -5.70 -8.23
C LEU A 54 -8.78 -5.77 -9.01
N LYS A 55 -9.94 -5.50 -8.38
CA LYS A 55 -11.23 -5.65 -9.03
C LYS A 55 -11.30 -4.79 -10.29
N GLY A 56 -11.52 -5.43 -11.44
CA GLY A 56 -11.59 -4.76 -12.74
C GLY A 56 -10.24 -4.28 -13.29
N ASN A 57 -9.11 -4.76 -12.76
CA ASN A 57 -7.81 -4.50 -13.38
C ASN A 57 -7.76 -5.11 -14.80
N PRO A 58 -7.50 -4.32 -15.85
CA PRO A 58 -7.61 -4.78 -17.25
C PRO A 58 -6.49 -5.73 -17.66
N ASP A 59 -5.36 -5.74 -16.94
CA ASP A 59 -4.19 -6.53 -17.31
C ASP A 59 -4.27 -7.98 -16.81
N ILE A 60 -5.17 -8.28 -15.86
CA ILE A 60 -5.25 -9.57 -15.17
C ILE A 60 -6.39 -10.41 -15.73
N ALA A 61 -6.06 -11.58 -16.28
CA ALA A 61 -7.02 -12.53 -16.82
C ALA A 61 -7.66 -13.41 -15.73
N GLN A 62 -6.90 -13.79 -14.70
CA GLN A 62 -7.40 -14.66 -13.63
C GLN A 62 -6.81 -14.31 -12.26
N ILE A 63 -7.69 -14.28 -11.25
CA ILE A 63 -7.30 -14.20 -9.85
C ILE A 63 -7.42 -15.59 -9.22
N ILE A 64 -6.39 -16.00 -8.49
CA ILE A 64 -6.30 -17.25 -7.74
C ILE A 64 -6.19 -16.89 -6.27
N GLU A 65 -7.15 -17.36 -5.48
CA GLU A 65 -7.18 -17.09 -4.05
C GLU A 65 -6.84 -18.34 -3.23
N THR A 66 -6.16 -18.11 -2.11
CA THR A 66 -5.92 -19.10 -1.06
C THR A 66 -6.19 -18.47 0.30
N SER A 67 -6.55 -19.27 1.30
CA SER A 67 -6.61 -18.78 2.68
C SER A 67 -5.22 -18.37 3.18
N ASP A 68 -5.16 -17.50 4.18
CA ASP A 68 -3.92 -17.06 4.84
C ASP A 68 -3.24 -18.19 5.64
N ARG A 69 -4.02 -19.17 6.10
CA ARG A 69 -3.61 -20.40 6.76
C ARG A 69 -4.32 -21.59 6.10
N PRO A 70 -3.92 -21.96 4.88
CA PRO A 70 -4.61 -23.02 4.15
C PRO A 70 -4.35 -24.38 4.80
N GLY A 71 -5.41 -25.19 4.89
CA GLY A 71 -5.31 -26.57 5.33
C GLY A 71 -4.68 -27.47 4.26
N PHE A 72 -4.45 -28.74 4.59
CA PHE A 72 -3.82 -29.70 3.68
C PHE A 72 -4.57 -29.86 2.34
N THR A 73 -5.89 -29.97 2.39
CA THR A 73 -6.74 -30.13 1.19
C THR A 73 -6.71 -28.88 0.30
N GLU A 74 -6.69 -27.69 0.91
CA GLU A 74 -6.57 -26.43 0.18
C GLU A 74 -5.19 -26.30 -0.47
N TYR A 75 -4.11 -26.69 0.22
CA TYR A 75 -2.78 -26.76 -0.39
C TYR A 75 -2.73 -27.73 -1.57
N LEU A 76 -3.28 -28.94 -1.43
CA LEU A 76 -3.27 -29.93 -2.51
C LEU A 76 -4.03 -29.42 -3.74
N SER A 77 -5.21 -28.82 -3.53
CA SER A 77 -5.99 -28.18 -4.58
C SER A 77 -5.22 -27.02 -5.24
N LEU A 78 -4.63 -26.13 -4.44
CA LEU A 78 -3.84 -25.01 -4.95
C LEU A 78 -2.63 -25.49 -5.76
N PHE A 79 -1.87 -26.45 -5.24
CA PHE A 79 -0.70 -26.98 -5.95
C PHE A 79 -1.11 -27.68 -7.24
N ASN A 80 -2.19 -28.45 -7.27
CA ASN A 80 -2.70 -29.04 -8.51
C ASN A 80 -3.10 -27.96 -9.56
N ARG A 81 -3.66 -26.83 -9.09
CA ARG A 81 -3.99 -25.69 -9.96
C ARG A 81 -2.75 -24.94 -10.48
N LEU A 82 -1.67 -24.93 -9.72
CA LEU A 82 -0.46 -24.18 -10.06
C LEU A 82 0.56 -25.01 -10.83
N PHE A 83 0.66 -26.33 -10.56
CA PHE A 83 1.78 -27.17 -10.92
C PHE A 83 2.18 -27.05 -12.40
N GLN A 84 3.35 -26.44 -12.64
CA GLN A 84 3.97 -26.21 -13.94
C GLN A 84 3.05 -25.61 -15.02
N ARG A 85 2.11 -24.74 -14.62
CA ARG A 85 1.18 -24.10 -15.57
C ARG A 85 1.65 -22.76 -16.12
N TYR A 86 2.78 -22.22 -15.65
CA TYR A 86 3.24 -20.88 -15.99
C TYR A 86 4.66 -20.90 -16.53
N ASP A 87 4.92 -20.02 -17.49
CA ASP A 87 6.26 -19.84 -18.06
C ASP A 87 7.16 -19.05 -17.12
N LEU A 88 6.57 -18.12 -16.36
CA LEU A 88 7.26 -17.20 -15.45
C LEU A 88 6.40 -16.90 -14.21
N ALA A 89 7.02 -16.88 -13.03
CA ALA A 89 6.40 -16.38 -11.80
C ALA A 89 7.18 -15.20 -11.19
N PHE A 90 6.46 -14.14 -10.83
CA PHE A 90 6.96 -12.99 -10.06
C PHE A 90 6.58 -13.15 -8.59
N VAL A 91 7.58 -13.32 -7.72
CA VAL A 91 7.41 -13.38 -6.26
C VAL A 91 7.68 -11.98 -5.69
N THR A 92 6.63 -11.20 -5.43
CA THR A 92 6.74 -9.75 -5.17
C THR A 92 7.02 -9.40 -3.70
N GLN A 93 7.39 -10.40 -2.90
CA GLN A 93 7.55 -10.30 -1.47
C GLN A 93 8.55 -11.34 -0.92
N PRO A 94 9.35 -10.99 0.10
CA PRO A 94 10.35 -11.89 0.67
C PRO A 94 9.73 -12.90 1.64
N SER A 95 9.00 -13.90 1.11
CA SER A 95 8.31 -14.93 1.90
C SER A 95 8.61 -16.32 1.37
N ASP A 96 9.06 -17.22 2.25
CA ASP A 96 9.36 -18.62 1.88
C ASP A 96 8.15 -19.31 1.26
N ARG A 97 6.97 -19.10 1.83
CA ARG A 97 5.71 -19.63 1.30
C ARG A 97 5.38 -19.10 -0.10
N ALA A 98 5.63 -17.81 -0.36
CA ALA A 98 5.42 -17.24 -1.69
C ALA A 98 6.40 -17.80 -2.72
N TYR A 99 7.67 -18.02 -2.34
CA TYR A 99 8.64 -18.71 -3.19
C TYR A 99 8.27 -20.17 -3.46
N LEU A 100 7.70 -20.88 -2.47
CA LEU A 100 7.19 -22.23 -2.67
C LEU A 100 6.05 -22.25 -3.72
N TYR A 101 5.11 -21.30 -3.64
CA TYR A 101 4.08 -21.15 -4.68
C TYR A 101 4.70 -20.91 -6.06
N GLY A 102 5.71 -20.04 -6.15
CA GLY A 102 6.44 -19.80 -7.39
C GLY A 102 7.15 -21.05 -7.93
N LEU A 103 7.80 -21.82 -7.05
CA LEU A 103 8.50 -23.06 -7.39
C LEU A 103 7.56 -24.11 -7.99
N VAL A 104 6.38 -24.26 -7.40
CA VAL A 104 5.33 -25.16 -7.90
C VAL A 104 4.76 -24.65 -9.23
N ALA A 105 4.60 -23.33 -9.38
CA ALA A 105 3.90 -22.73 -10.51
C ALA A 105 4.70 -22.70 -11.82
N ALA A 106 5.99 -22.33 -11.79
CA ALA A 106 6.77 -22.02 -12.98
C ALA A 106 8.23 -22.47 -12.84
N PHE A 107 8.88 -22.86 -13.94
CA PHE A 107 10.33 -23.14 -13.95
C PHE A 107 11.17 -21.86 -13.86
N HIS A 108 10.76 -20.80 -14.55
CA HIS A 108 11.41 -19.51 -14.51
C HIS A 108 10.76 -18.62 -13.46
N ARG A 109 11.58 -18.00 -12.60
CA ARG A 109 11.10 -17.20 -11.47
C ARG A 109 11.97 -15.99 -11.27
N VAL A 110 11.35 -14.90 -10.86
CA VAL A 110 12.05 -13.72 -10.34
C VAL A 110 11.41 -13.33 -9.03
N GLY A 111 12.17 -12.74 -8.10
CA GLY A 111 11.58 -12.42 -6.81
C GLY A 111 12.34 -11.45 -5.92
N VAL A 112 11.65 -10.97 -4.91
CA VAL A 112 12.18 -10.07 -3.88
C VAL A 112 12.85 -10.88 -2.76
N LEU A 113 13.98 -10.40 -2.24
CA LEU A 113 14.70 -11.00 -1.12
C LEU A 113 14.64 -10.13 0.12
N GLY A 114 14.59 -10.77 1.29
CA GLY A 114 14.49 -10.06 2.56
C GLY A 114 15.75 -9.23 2.79
N GLY A 115 15.59 -7.93 2.98
CA GLY A 115 16.65 -7.03 3.43
C GLY A 115 16.81 -7.06 4.95
N HIS A 116 17.86 -6.42 5.45
CA HIS A 116 18.04 -6.26 6.88
C HIS A 116 17.03 -5.21 7.42
N PRO A 117 16.33 -5.49 8.53
CA PRO A 117 15.33 -4.59 9.09
C PRO A 117 15.81 -3.15 9.29
N GLN A 118 17.04 -2.96 9.74
CA GLN A 118 17.61 -1.64 10.03
C GLN A 118 18.49 -1.11 8.88
N GLY A 119 18.36 -1.63 7.66
CA GLY A 119 19.23 -1.27 6.53
C GLY A 119 20.59 -1.96 6.55
N LYS A 120 21.49 -1.57 5.64
CA LYS A 120 22.75 -2.27 5.29
C LYS A 120 23.85 -2.29 6.38
N GLN A 121 23.56 -2.00 7.64
CA GLN A 121 24.56 -2.01 8.72
C GLN A 121 24.17 -2.99 9.84
N SER A 122 24.67 -4.23 9.78
CA SER A 122 24.95 -5.06 10.97
C SER A 122 25.73 -6.33 10.60
N LEU A 123 26.62 -6.76 11.50
CA LEU A 123 27.45 -7.98 11.50
C LEU A 123 26.65 -9.32 11.51
N SER A 124 25.33 -9.26 11.41
CA SER A 124 24.40 -10.41 11.37
C SER A 124 24.09 -10.90 9.94
N SER A 125 24.88 -10.47 8.95
CA SER A 125 24.70 -10.75 7.51
C SER A 125 24.50 -12.23 7.18
N ASP A 126 25.06 -13.13 7.99
CA ASP A 126 25.04 -14.58 7.75
C ASP A 126 23.64 -15.20 7.82
N LYS A 127 22.77 -14.79 8.76
CA LYS A 127 21.44 -15.42 8.91
C LYS A 127 20.53 -15.07 7.74
N THR A 128 20.45 -13.80 7.37
CA THR A 128 19.64 -13.34 6.24
C THR A 128 20.19 -13.85 4.92
N GLN A 129 21.52 -13.91 4.74
CA GLN A 129 22.13 -14.52 3.56
C GLN A 129 21.80 -16.01 3.46
N LYS A 130 21.90 -16.78 4.55
CA LYS A 130 21.53 -18.21 4.57
C LYS A 130 20.06 -18.42 4.21
N GLN A 131 19.14 -17.60 4.74
CA GLN A 131 17.71 -17.67 4.42
C GLN A 131 17.39 -17.30 2.96
N ASN A 132 18.17 -16.42 2.35
CA ASN A 132 17.96 -15.98 0.97
C ASN A 132 18.71 -16.83 -0.06
N ALA A 133 19.68 -17.66 0.34
CA ALA A 133 20.53 -18.42 -0.56
C ALA A 133 19.73 -19.34 -1.51
N TRP A 134 18.78 -20.11 -0.96
CA TRP A 134 17.95 -21.00 -1.77
C TRP A 134 17.02 -20.21 -2.72
N LYS A 135 16.51 -19.05 -2.28
CA LYS A 135 15.66 -18.16 -3.11
C LYS A 135 16.42 -17.61 -4.30
N LYS A 136 17.69 -17.23 -4.09
CA LYS A 136 18.62 -16.84 -5.16
C LYS A 136 18.86 -18.00 -6.12
N PHE A 137 19.10 -19.20 -5.59
CA PHE A 137 19.35 -20.39 -6.41
C PHE A 137 18.16 -20.75 -7.31
N VAL A 138 16.93 -20.67 -6.81
CA VAL A 138 15.73 -21.02 -7.59
C VAL A 138 15.23 -19.89 -8.49
N SER A 139 15.84 -18.71 -8.48
CA SER A 139 15.38 -17.55 -9.25
C SER A 139 16.40 -17.15 -10.30
N MET A 140 15.92 -16.72 -11.45
CA MET A 140 16.78 -16.18 -12.52
C MET A 140 17.30 -14.78 -12.19
N HIS A 141 16.50 -14.02 -11.45
CA HIS A 141 16.80 -12.66 -11.01
C HIS A 141 16.13 -12.37 -9.67
N THR A 142 16.81 -11.60 -8.84
CA THR A 142 16.30 -11.22 -7.53
C THR A 142 16.64 -9.79 -7.19
N VAL A 143 15.74 -9.12 -6.45
CA VAL A 143 15.94 -7.75 -5.96
C VAL A 143 15.95 -7.78 -4.43
N ASP A 144 17.03 -7.27 -3.82
CA ASP A 144 17.13 -7.12 -2.37
C ASP A 144 16.33 -5.89 -1.91
N VAL A 145 15.54 -6.06 -0.84
CA VAL A 145 14.78 -4.96 -0.23
C VAL A 145 15.75 -3.97 0.44
N ASP A 146 15.57 -2.68 0.15
CA ASP A 146 16.16 -1.57 0.91
C ASP A 146 15.06 -0.73 1.54
N TYR A 147 14.88 -0.90 2.86
CA TYR A 147 13.81 -0.27 3.63
C TYR A 147 13.96 1.23 3.84
N PHE A 148 15.07 1.84 3.44
CA PHE A 148 15.33 3.27 3.64
C PHE A 148 15.56 4.02 2.32
N ASN A 149 16.14 3.37 1.31
CA ASN A 149 16.58 4.06 0.10
C ASN A 149 15.86 3.62 -1.17
N GLN A 150 14.87 2.73 -1.07
CA GLN A 150 14.14 2.24 -2.22
C GLN A 150 12.64 2.15 -1.95
N HIS A 151 11.87 2.76 -2.84
CA HIS A 151 10.42 2.61 -2.84
C HIS A 151 9.98 1.19 -3.19
N VAL A 152 8.92 0.68 -2.52
CA VAL A 152 8.42 -0.69 -2.72
C VAL A 152 7.91 -0.97 -4.14
N ILE A 153 7.36 0.03 -4.82
CA ILE A 153 6.98 -0.08 -6.24
C ILE A 153 8.23 -0.18 -7.12
N THR A 154 9.25 0.64 -6.84
CA THR A 154 10.52 0.57 -7.57
C THR A 154 11.16 -0.80 -7.39
N GLU A 155 11.21 -1.34 -6.19
CA GLU A 155 11.65 -2.71 -5.93
C GLU A 155 10.92 -3.73 -6.82
N LYS A 156 9.59 -3.64 -6.92
CA LYS A 156 8.78 -4.53 -7.75
C LYS A 156 9.08 -4.36 -9.23
N LEU A 157 9.15 -3.13 -9.73
CA LEU A 157 9.51 -2.83 -11.12
C LEU A 157 10.91 -3.34 -11.47
N ARG A 158 11.84 -3.34 -10.52
CA ARG A 158 13.19 -3.88 -10.74
C ARG A 158 13.23 -5.39 -11.01
N LEU A 159 12.16 -6.12 -10.72
CA LEU A 159 12.03 -7.53 -11.13
C LEU A 159 12.00 -7.67 -12.66
N LEU A 160 11.64 -6.60 -13.39
CA LEU A 160 11.66 -6.57 -14.85
C LEU A 160 13.05 -6.25 -15.45
N GLU A 161 14.04 -5.84 -14.63
CA GLU A 161 15.39 -5.52 -15.13
C GLU A 161 16.05 -6.68 -15.90
N ALA A 162 15.67 -7.91 -15.57
CA ALA A 162 16.15 -9.11 -16.26
C ALA A 162 15.62 -9.27 -17.69
N PHE A 163 14.55 -8.57 -18.06
CA PHE A 163 13.83 -8.76 -19.33
C PHE A 163 13.92 -7.55 -20.26
N VAL A 164 14.72 -6.53 -19.90
CA VAL A 164 14.94 -5.33 -20.71
C VAL A 164 16.41 -5.12 -20.99
N ASN A 165 16.73 -4.51 -22.13
CA ASN A 165 18.11 -4.16 -22.47
C ASN A 165 18.62 -2.97 -21.65
N GLU A 166 17.76 -1.99 -21.40
CA GLU A 166 18.07 -0.77 -20.65
C GLU A 166 17.17 -0.61 -19.43
N PRO A 167 17.61 -1.03 -18.23
CA PRO A 167 16.85 -0.90 -16.98
C PRO A 167 16.34 0.50 -16.65
N SER A 168 17.01 1.55 -17.12
CA SER A 168 16.59 2.95 -16.95
C SER A 168 15.24 3.24 -17.61
N GLN A 169 14.91 2.56 -18.72
CA GLN A 169 13.67 2.79 -19.46
C GLN A 169 12.41 2.41 -18.67
N LEU A 170 12.52 1.47 -17.71
CA LEU A 170 11.41 1.07 -16.82
C LEU A 170 10.86 2.26 -16.01
N PHE A 171 11.69 3.28 -15.81
CA PHE A 171 11.38 4.46 -14.98
C PHE A 171 11.36 5.76 -15.78
N ALA A 172 11.50 5.69 -17.12
CA ALA A 172 11.54 6.86 -18.00
C ALA A 172 10.15 7.34 -18.43
N LYS A 173 9.10 6.54 -18.17
CA LYS A 173 7.70 6.87 -18.42
C LYS A 173 6.94 7.01 -17.10
N PRO A 174 5.78 7.68 -17.10
CA PRO A 174 4.88 7.69 -15.95
C PRO A 174 4.59 6.28 -15.44
N ILE A 175 4.53 6.16 -14.12
CA ILE A 175 4.21 4.94 -13.40
C ILE A 175 2.95 5.23 -12.58
N ASP A 176 1.92 4.43 -12.83
CA ASP A 176 0.63 4.54 -12.15
C ASP A 176 0.34 3.29 -11.33
N VAL A 177 -0.24 3.50 -10.15
CA VAL A 177 -0.91 2.47 -9.36
C VAL A 177 -2.35 2.41 -9.82
N THR A 178 -2.79 1.24 -10.28
CA THR A 178 -4.15 1.05 -10.78
C THR A 178 -5.10 0.72 -9.62
N PRO A 179 -6.02 1.61 -9.24
CA PRO A 179 -7.03 1.31 -8.23
C PRO A 179 -8.09 0.34 -8.79
N PRO A 180 -8.85 -0.34 -7.92
CA PRO A 180 -10.00 -1.12 -8.37
C PRO A 180 -11.06 -0.22 -9.00
N VAL A 181 -11.80 -0.76 -9.97
CA VAL A 181 -12.94 -0.09 -10.60
C VAL A 181 -13.93 0.35 -9.52
N ALA A 182 -14.44 1.57 -9.66
CA ALA A 182 -15.41 2.14 -8.73
C ALA A 182 -16.71 1.33 -8.73
N GLU A 183 -17.23 1.04 -7.54
CA GLU A 183 -18.57 0.50 -7.35
C GLU A 183 -19.44 1.55 -6.69
N ALA A 184 -20.70 1.66 -7.11
CA ALA A 184 -21.62 2.64 -6.55
C ALA A 184 -21.75 2.48 -5.02
N LEU A 185 -21.76 3.62 -4.31
CA LEU A 185 -22.05 3.66 -2.89
C LEU A 185 -23.47 3.15 -2.63
N THR A 186 -23.68 2.55 -1.46
CA THR A 186 -25.04 2.15 -1.07
C THR A 186 -25.94 3.38 -0.96
N PRO A 187 -27.26 3.26 -1.24
CA PRO A 187 -28.18 4.40 -1.15
C PRO A 187 -28.15 5.10 0.21
N VAL A 188 -27.90 4.35 1.29
CA VAL A 188 -27.81 4.86 2.66
C VAL A 188 -26.62 5.80 2.84
N ILE A 189 -25.46 5.48 2.26
CA ILE A 189 -24.27 6.34 2.36
C ILE A 189 -24.40 7.49 1.35
N ALA A 190 -24.83 7.19 0.13
CA ALA A 190 -24.99 8.18 -0.93
C ALA A 190 -25.94 9.32 -0.54
N SER A 191 -27.06 9.01 0.15
CA SER A 191 -28.02 10.04 0.58
C SER A 191 -27.52 10.94 1.71
N GLN A 192 -26.48 10.55 2.43
CA GLN A 192 -25.88 11.36 3.50
C GLN A 192 -24.84 12.36 2.96
N LEU A 193 -24.26 12.08 1.80
CA LEU A 193 -23.27 12.94 1.13
C LEU A 193 -24.00 14.06 0.37
N THR A 194 -24.31 15.14 1.07
CA THR A 194 -25.12 16.27 0.56
C THR A 194 -24.29 17.48 0.18
N GLN A 195 -23.01 17.52 0.56
CA GLN A 195 -22.07 18.60 0.31
C GLN A 195 -20.70 18.03 -0.09
N SER A 196 -19.77 18.91 -0.48
CA SER A 196 -18.38 18.52 -0.65
C SER A 196 -17.80 18.01 0.67
N TYR A 197 -17.00 16.94 0.60
CA TYR A 197 -16.54 16.24 1.78
C TYR A 197 -15.05 15.90 1.75
N VAL A 198 -14.52 15.73 2.97
CA VAL A 198 -13.16 15.24 3.23
C VAL A 198 -13.28 13.84 3.85
N VAL A 199 -12.48 12.90 3.36
CA VAL A 199 -12.42 11.55 3.92
C VAL A 199 -11.28 11.48 4.92
N LEU A 200 -11.59 11.08 6.16
CA LEU A 200 -10.60 10.79 7.18
C LEU A 200 -10.48 9.27 7.38
N HIS A 201 -9.25 8.78 7.55
CA HIS A 201 -8.98 7.38 7.85
C HIS A 201 -7.99 7.24 9.02
N PRO A 202 -8.50 7.17 10.26
CA PRO A 202 -7.66 7.17 11.45
C PRO A 202 -6.95 5.84 11.73
N GLY A 203 -7.51 4.71 11.29
CA GLY A 203 -7.18 3.37 11.77
C GLY A 203 -6.06 2.67 10.99
N PRO A 204 -4.83 2.56 11.53
CA PRO A 204 -3.81 1.67 11.00
C PRO A 204 -3.97 0.25 11.53
N LEU A 205 -3.29 -0.70 10.88
CA LEU A 205 -3.17 -2.07 11.38
C LEU A 205 -2.49 -2.14 12.75
N THR A 206 -1.52 -1.26 13.03
CA THR A 206 -0.67 -1.29 14.23
C THR A 206 -0.76 0.01 15.02
N ALA A 207 -0.83 -0.07 16.35
CA ALA A 207 -1.10 1.08 17.22
C ALA A 207 -0.04 2.18 17.11
N TYR A 208 1.23 1.83 16.90
CA TYR A 208 2.30 2.82 16.80
C TYR A 208 2.21 3.78 15.60
N LYS A 209 1.30 3.52 14.66
CA LYS A 209 1.01 4.41 13.54
C LYS A 209 -0.21 5.31 13.79
N ARG A 210 -0.84 5.21 14.96
CA ARG A 210 -2.01 6.02 15.29
C ARG A 210 -1.59 7.45 15.59
N TRP A 211 -2.47 8.36 15.21
CA TRP A 211 -2.43 9.75 15.65
C TRP A 211 -3.39 9.92 16.83
N PRO A 212 -3.08 10.75 17.85
CA PRO A 212 -3.90 10.90 19.05
C PRO A 212 -5.38 11.22 18.77
N LEU A 213 -6.28 10.71 19.60
CA LEU A 213 -7.72 10.92 19.44
C LEU A 213 -8.10 12.41 19.51
N ALA A 214 -7.50 13.14 20.45
CA ALA A 214 -7.70 14.59 20.59
C ALA A 214 -7.30 15.36 19.33
N HIS A 215 -6.27 14.87 18.63
CA HIS A 215 -5.80 15.49 17.39
C HIS A 215 -6.78 15.27 16.23
N TRP A 216 -7.34 14.07 16.11
CA TRP A 216 -8.45 13.81 15.18
C TRP A 216 -9.67 14.66 15.50
N GLN A 217 -10.06 14.75 16.77
CA GLN A 217 -11.18 15.57 17.24
C GLN A 217 -10.99 17.04 16.85
N ALA A 218 -9.80 17.60 17.06
CA ALA A 218 -9.47 18.98 16.69
C ALA A 218 -9.56 19.21 15.17
N LEU A 219 -9.00 18.30 14.37
CA LEU A 219 -9.07 18.38 12.91
C LEU A 219 -10.50 18.29 12.38
N ILE A 220 -11.30 17.35 12.90
CA ILE A 220 -12.71 17.18 12.51
C ILE A 220 -13.50 18.46 12.84
N THR A 221 -13.26 19.03 14.03
CA THR A 221 -13.93 20.26 14.46
C THR A 221 -13.60 21.42 13.52
N TYR A 222 -12.34 21.59 13.15
CA TYR A 222 -11.92 22.61 12.18
C TYR A 222 -12.61 22.43 10.82
N LEU A 223 -12.60 21.22 10.27
CA LEU A 223 -13.20 20.92 8.96
C LEU A 223 -14.72 21.20 8.96
N ALA A 224 -15.43 20.78 10.02
CA ALA A 224 -16.85 21.03 10.18
C ALA A 224 -17.16 22.54 10.31
N GLN A 225 -16.36 23.29 11.07
CA GLN A 225 -16.51 24.75 11.19
C GLN A 225 -16.28 25.49 9.86
N ARG A 226 -15.48 24.91 8.97
CA ARG A 226 -15.28 25.39 7.60
C ARG A 226 -16.44 25.04 6.65
N GLY A 227 -17.47 24.35 7.13
CA GLY A 227 -18.63 23.95 6.35
C GLY A 227 -18.38 22.74 5.45
N LEU A 228 -17.35 21.93 5.74
CA LEU A 228 -17.08 20.69 5.02
C LEU A 228 -17.72 19.50 5.75
N GLN A 229 -18.37 18.61 5.00
CA GLN A 229 -18.76 17.31 5.54
C GLN A 229 -17.52 16.44 5.76
N VAL A 230 -17.49 15.72 6.89
CA VAL A 230 -16.40 14.79 7.20
C VAL A 230 -16.91 13.37 7.08
N VAL A 231 -16.26 12.55 6.26
CA VAL A 231 -16.53 11.12 6.17
C VAL A 231 -15.46 10.37 6.93
N LEU A 232 -15.84 9.73 8.04
CA LEU A 232 -14.95 8.93 8.85
C LEU A 232 -14.98 7.47 8.37
N SER A 233 -13.92 7.05 7.70
CA SER A 233 -13.80 5.71 7.14
C SER A 233 -13.04 4.77 8.08
N ALA A 234 -13.41 3.49 8.09
CA ALA A 234 -12.72 2.45 8.83
C ALA A 234 -12.94 1.08 8.21
N SER A 235 -11.97 0.18 8.37
CA SER A 235 -12.15 -1.23 8.02
C SER A 235 -13.16 -1.90 8.98
N PRO A 236 -13.68 -3.09 8.64
CA PRO A 236 -14.56 -3.84 9.56
C PRO A 236 -13.82 -4.44 10.77
N ALA A 237 -12.51 -4.22 10.91
CA ALA A 237 -11.74 -4.70 12.06
C ALA A 237 -12.23 -4.02 13.34
N LYS A 238 -12.48 -4.81 14.40
CA LYS A 238 -12.99 -4.30 15.68
C LYS A 238 -12.23 -3.09 16.23
N GLN A 239 -10.91 -3.09 16.08
CA GLN A 239 -10.06 -1.98 16.54
C GLN A 239 -10.30 -0.67 15.78
N ASP A 240 -10.63 -0.73 14.48
CA ASP A 240 -10.87 0.47 13.67
C ASP A 240 -12.29 0.99 13.94
N LEU A 241 -13.25 0.09 14.12
CA LEU A 241 -14.62 0.45 14.53
C LEU A 241 -14.61 1.17 15.90
N GLN A 242 -13.87 0.61 16.87
CA GLN A 242 -13.73 1.22 18.20
C GLN A 242 -13.04 2.58 18.11
N LEU A 243 -11.98 2.69 17.29
CA LEU A 243 -11.26 3.95 17.12
C LEU A 243 -12.17 5.07 16.60
N ASN A 244 -13.03 4.77 15.62
CA ASN A 244 -14.03 5.75 15.15
C ASN A 244 -15.01 6.14 16.25
N GLN A 245 -15.50 5.17 17.03
CA GLN A 245 -16.40 5.45 18.16
C GLN A 245 -15.75 6.35 19.21
N ASP A 246 -14.50 6.09 19.55
CA ASP A 246 -13.73 6.89 20.52
C ASP A 246 -13.58 8.33 20.03
N ILE A 247 -13.23 8.54 18.76
CA ILE A 247 -13.15 9.89 18.16
C ILE A 247 -14.51 10.58 18.19
N LEU A 248 -15.58 9.90 17.74
CA LEU A 248 -16.93 10.45 17.71
C LEU A 248 -17.45 10.84 19.11
N SER A 249 -17.02 10.12 20.16
CA SER A 249 -17.39 10.43 21.55
C SER A 249 -16.78 11.73 22.09
N LEU A 250 -15.72 12.23 21.45
CA LEU A 250 -15.05 13.47 21.83
C LEU A 250 -15.61 14.71 21.09
N LEU A 251 -16.50 14.51 20.10
CA LEU A 251 -17.09 15.60 19.33
C LEU A 251 -18.31 16.18 20.03
N SER A 252 -18.51 17.49 19.90
CA SER A 252 -19.79 18.12 20.29
C SER A 252 -20.91 17.69 19.35
N ASP A 253 -22.16 17.70 19.81
CA ASP A 253 -23.32 17.23 19.04
C ASP A 253 -23.45 17.94 17.68
N GLY A 254 -23.19 19.25 17.63
CA GLY A 254 -23.24 20.03 16.40
C GLY A 254 -22.17 19.68 15.37
N VAL A 255 -20.96 19.32 15.82
CA VAL A 255 -19.90 18.82 14.94
C VAL A 255 -20.19 17.39 14.52
N ARG A 256 -20.62 16.53 15.46
CA ARG A 256 -20.93 15.13 15.22
C ARG A 256 -22.04 14.94 14.18
N ALA A 257 -23.03 15.83 14.14
CA ALA A 257 -24.10 15.81 13.14
C ALA A 257 -23.60 16.00 11.69
N GLN A 258 -22.38 16.53 11.50
CA GLN A 258 -21.75 16.73 10.19
C GLN A 258 -20.77 15.61 9.81
N VAL A 259 -20.58 14.62 10.70
CA VAL A 259 -19.68 13.48 10.48
C VAL A 259 -20.48 12.27 10.03
N ILE A 260 -20.11 11.71 8.89
CA ILE A 260 -20.67 10.48 8.34
C ILE A 260 -19.73 9.33 8.68
N ASP A 261 -20.17 8.41 9.54
CA ASP A 261 -19.38 7.22 9.89
C ASP A 261 -19.69 6.07 8.93
N THR A 262 -18.70 5.72 8.11
CA THR A 262 -18.78 4.61 7.14
C THR A 262 -18.05 3.36 7.63
N ALA A 263 -17.70 3.27 8.93
CA ALA A 263 -16.95 2.18 9.52
C ALA A 263 -17.53 0.79 9.19
N GLY A 264 -16.77 -0.03 8.47
CA GLY A 264 -17.19 -1.38 8.07
C GLY A 264 -18.35 -1.45 7.08
N LYS A 265 -18.79 -0.33 6.51
CA LYS A 265 -19.96 -0.25 5.59
C LYS A 265 -19.59 -0.20 4.11
N LEU A 266 -18.30 -0.21 3.79
CA LEU A 266 -17.79 -0.08 2.42
C LEU A 266 -16.97 -1.30 2.03
N THR A 267 -17.23 -1.82 0.83
CA THR A 267 -16.26 -2.68 0.14
C THR A 267 -15.08 -1.84 -0.37
N ILE A 268 -13.96 -2.47 -0.74
CA ILE A 268 -12.80 -1.73 -1.30
C ILE A 268 -13.16 -0.95 -2.59
N PRO A 269 -13.91 -1.51 -3.56
CA PRO A 269 -14.40 -0.77 -4.72
C PRO A 269 -15.27 0.43 -4.37
N GLN A 270 -16.14 0.31 -3.36
CA GLN A 270 -16.96 1.42 -2.86
C GLN A 270 -16.13 2.47 -2.12
N ALA A 271 -15.13 2.06 -1.35
CA ALA A 271 -14.16 2.99 -0.76
C ALA A 271 -13.41 3.76 -1.86
N GLY A 272 -13.01 3.09 -2.94
CA GLY A 272 -12.44 3.76 -4.10
C GLY A 272 -13.40 4.73 -4.80
N ALA A 273 -14.72 4.46 -4.80
CA ALA A 273 -15.72 5.39 -5.32
C ALA A 273 -15.89 6.63 -4.42
N LEU A 274 -15.90 6.43 -3.10
CA LEU A 274 -15.92 7.52 -2.12
C LEU A 274 -14.68 8.41 -2.29
N LEU A 275 -13.49 7.81 -2.35
CA LEU A 275 -12.23 8.56 -2.44
C LEU A 275 -12.13 9.41 -3.70
N ARG A 276 -12.53 8.88 -4.87
CA ARG A 276 -12.49 9.62 -6.15
C ARG A 276 -13.34 10.90 -6.15
N ASN A 277 -14.38 10.96 -5.31
CA ASN A 277 -15.30 12.09 -5.24
C ASN A 277 -15.03 12.99 -4.01
N ALA A 278 -14.05 12.66 -3.19
CA ALA A 278 -13.65 13.48 -2.05
C ALA A 278 -12.80 14.68 -2.51
N LEU A 279 -12.95 15.83 -1.85
CA LEU A 279 -12.05 16.98 -2.07
C LEU A 279 -10.63 16.67 -1.61
N LEU A 280 -10.54 15.93 -0.49
CA LEU A 280 -9.29 15.64 0.19
C LEU A 280 -9.44 14.34 0.98
N TYR A 281 -8.38 13.56 1.02
CA TYR A 281 -8.20 12.45 1.95
C TYR A 281 -7.13 12.81 2.98
N ILE A 282 -7.37 12.49 4.25
CA ILE A 282 -6.39 12.62 5.32
C ILE A 282 -6.34 11.33 6.13
N GLY A 283 -5.17 10.70 6.23
CA GLY A 283 -5.03 9.45 6.96
C GLY A 283 -3.60 9.17 7.40
N VAL A 284 -3.42 8.18 8.28
CA VAL A 284 -2.08 7.73 8.67
C VAL A 284 -1.47 6.80 7.60
N ASP A 285 -0.28 6.28 7.84
CA ASP A 285 0.35 5.24 7.01
C ASP A 285 -0.46 3.91 7.05
N THR A 286 -1.40 3.77 6.10
CA THR A 286 -2.29 2.61 5.90
C THR A 286 -2.49 2.27 4.42
N SER A 287 -3.06 1.09 4.13
CA SER A 287 -3.43 0.70 2.78
C SER A 287 -4.48 1.61 2.12
N ILE A 288 -5.35 2.25 2.90
CA ILE A 288 -6.37 3.16 2.35
C ILE A 288 -5.72 4.47 1.87
N THR A 289 -4.62 4.89 2.49
CA THR A 289 -3.81 6.02 2.00
C THR A 289 -3.23 5.73 0.61
N HIS A 290 -2.74 4.52 0.39
CA HIS A 290 -2.28 4.10 -0.94
C HIS A 290 -3.43 4.01 -1.96
N LEU A 291 -4.61 3.58 -1.52
CA LEU A 291 -5.80 3.56 -2.36
C LEU A 291 -6.25 4.98 -2.75
N ALA A 292 -6.24 5.93 -1.82
CA ALA A 292 -6.56 7.34 -2.08
C ALA A 292 -5.62 7.95 -3.13
N ALA A 293 -4.32 7.70 -2.99
CA ALA A 293 -3.30 8.10 -3.96
C ALA A 293 -3.53 7.46 -5.35
N ALA A 294 -3.81 6.16 -5.39
CA ALA A 294 -4.13 5.46 -6.64
C ALA A 294 -5.42 5.97 -7.30
N CYS A 295 -6.38 6.43 -6.50
CA CYS A 295 -7.60 7.10 -6.96
C CYS A 295 -7.39 8.55 -7.43
N ASN A 296 -6.15 9.07 -7.39
CA ASN A 296 -5.80 10.47 -7.68
C ASN A 296 -6.52 11.48 -6.76
N THR A 297 -6.95 11.06 -5.57
CA THR A 297 -7.51 11.96 -4.56
C THR A 297 -6.39 12.79 -3.95
N SER A 298 -6.55 14.11 -3.86
CA SER A 298 -5.65 14.97 -3.07
C SER A 298 -5.48 14.37 -1.67
N THR A 299 -4.24 14.11 -1.27
CA THR A 299 -3.95 13.26 -0.11
C THR A 299 -3.00 13.98 0.84
N ILE A 300 -3.38 14.10 2.11
CA ILE A 300 -2.46 14.37 3.21
C ILE A 300 -2.27 13.06 3.97
N THR A 301 -1.02 12.67 4.23
CA THR A 301 -0.75 11.49 5.06
C THR A 301 0.23 11.74 6.18
N LEU A 302 -0.08 11.16 7.34
CA LEU A 302 0.67 11.32 8.58
C LEU A 302 1.60 10.13 8.77
N PHE A 303 2.91 10.41 8.77
CA PHE A 303 3.96 9.40 8.90
C PHE A 303 4.71 9.58 10.22
N GLY A 304 5.17 8.45 10.77
CA GLY A 304 5.96 8.39 12.00
C GLY A 304 7.23 7.55 11.78
N ALA A 305 7.35 6.42 12.47
CA ALA A 305 8.54 5.58 12.36
C ALA A 305 8.84 5.04 10.94
N THR A 306 7.85 4.96 10.04
CA THR A 306 8.02 4.42 8.69
C THR A 306 8.76 5.39 7.75
N PRO A 307 9.78 4.94 7.00
CA PRO A 307 10.38 5.73 5.94
C PRO A 307 9.44 6.01 4.76
N PRO A 308 9.15 7.29 4.44
CA PRO A 308 8.31 7.65 3.28
C PRO A 308 9.00 7.31 1.96
N THR A 309 10.34 7.21 1.96
CA THR A 309 11.10 6.69 0.83
C THR A 309 10.73 5.27 0.44
N ASN A 310 10.30 4.45 1.39
CA ASN A 310 10.00 3.03 1.17
C ASN A 310 8.50 2.77 0.95
N PHE A 311 7.65 3.39 1.76
CA PHE A 311 6.20 3.17 1.77
C PHE A 311 5.37 4.46 1.63
N GLY A 312 5.94 5.56 1.16
CA GLY A 312 5.11 6.73 0.81
C GLY A 312 4.06 6.35 -0.25
N PRO A 313 2.83 6.89 -0.18
CA PRO A 313 1.84 6.68 -1.24
C PRO A 313 2.37 7.16 -2.60
N TRP A 314 2.30 6.32 -3.63
CA TRP A 314 2.89 6.66 -4.92
C TRP A 314 2.04 7.70 -5.67
N PRO A 315 2.62 8.81 -6.14
CA PRO A 315 1.92 9.76 -6.98
C PRO A 315 1.81 9.20 -8.39
N ASN A 316 0.59 8.92 -8.84
CA ASN A 316 0.34 8.59 -10.24
C ASN A 316 0.86 9.72 -11.14
N GLY A 317 1.39 9.35 -12.31
CA GLY A 317 2.10 10.25 -13.21
C GLY A 317 3.59 10.40 -12.88
N PHE A 318 4.08 9.92 -11.73
CA PHE A 318 5.47 10.10 -11.34
C PHE A 318 6.44 9.39 -12.31
N VAL A 319 7.47 10.12 -12.73
CA VAL A 319 8.56 9.62 -13.55
C VAL A 319 9.82 9.51 -12.70
N GLY A 320 10.34 8.31 -12.56
CA GLY A 320 11.56 8.05 -11.79
C GLY A 320 11.42 6.92 -10.78
N LYS A 321 12.42 6.80 -9.92
CA LYS A 321 12.56 5.67 -8.96
C LYS A 321 12.18 6.01 -7.52
N GLN A 322 12.18 7.30 -7.16
CA GLN A 322 12.17 7.71 -5.76
C GLN A 322 11.40 9.03 -5.62
N PRO A 323 10.08 9.00 -5.34
CA PRO A 323 9.29 10.22 -5.22
C PRO A 323 9.64 11.04 -3.96
N TYR A 324 9.95 10.36 -2.86
CA TYR A 324 10.11 11.01 -1.56
C TYR A 324 11.55 10.99 -1.06
N GLN A 325 11.88 12.02 -0.28
CA GLN A 325 13.13 12.12 0.49
C GLN A 325 12.97 11.46 1.86
N LEU A 326 14.08 10.90 2.38
CA LEU A 326 14.06 10.12 3.63
C LEU A 326 13.66 10.96 4.85
N ARG A 327 14.18 12.18 4.95
CA ARG A 327 14.02 13.07 6.10
C ARG A 327 13.56 14.46 5.65
N ALA A 328 12.29 14.55 5.24
CA ALA A 328 11.61 15.82 5.08
C ALA A 328 10.41 15.87 6.04
N ARG A 329 10.31 16.94 6.84
CA ARG A 329 9.24 17.14 7.83
C ARG A 329 7.87 17.27 7.12
N SER A 330 7.87 17.92 5.97
CA SER A 330 6.74 18.04 5.05
C SER A 330 7.29 17.95 3.63
N GLN A 331 6.65 17.17 2.77
CA GLN A 331 7.01 17.06 1.36
C GLN A 331 5.77 16.79 0.52
N THR A 332 5.70 17.41 -0.66
CA THR A 332 4.60 17.26 -1.59
C THR A 332 5.12 16.79 -2.93
N VAL A 333 4.52 15.74 -3.49
CA VAL A 333 4.82 15.21 -4.82
C VAL A 333 3.50 14.95 -5.53
N GLY A 334 3.27 15.65 -6.64
CA GLY A 334 1.95 15.63 -7.29
C GLY A 334 0.87 16.16 -6.35
N ASN A 335 -0.22 15.41 -6.22
CA ASN A 335 -1.37 15.71 -5.35
C ASN A 335 -1.24 15.11 -3.94
N ILE A 336 -0.05 14.65 -3.55
CA ILE A 336 0.16 13.96 -2.27
C ILE A 336 1.15 14.73 -1.41
N THR A 337 0.73 15.05 -0.19
CA THR A 337 1.56 15.67 0.86
C THR A 337 1.76 14.69 2.01
N ILE A 338 3.02 14.42 2.34
CA ILE A 338 3.41 13.64 3.52
C ILE A 338 3.82 14.61 4.63
N LEU A 339 3.19 14.48 5.79
CA LEU A 339 3.59 15.15 7.03
C LEU A 339 4.24 14.11 7.94
N GLN A 340 5.54 14.26 8.16
CA GLN A 340 6.35 13.35 8.95
C GLN A 340 6.42 13.89 10.39
N GLY A 341 6.25 13.03 11.39
CA GLY A 341 6.38 13.36 12.81
C GLY A 341 7.79 13.82 13.24
N PRO A 342 7.95 14.73 14.23
CA PRO A 342 9.27 15.22 14.68
C PRO A 342 10.14 14.16 15.33
N GLY A 343 11.44 14.43 15.36
CA GLY A 343 12.45 13.65 16.07
C GLY A 343 13.66 13.33 15.20
N GLU A 344 14.84 13.37 15.79
CA GLU A 344 16.11 13.07 15.09
C GLU A 344 16.19 11.62 14.61
N CYS A 345 15.51 10.72 15.33
CA CYS A 345 15.44 9.31 14.98
C CYS A 345 14.48 9.04 13.81
N VAL A 346 13.64 10.00 13.40
CA VAL A 346 12.54 9.77 12.46
C VAL A 346 13.02 9.90 11.01
N PRO A 347 12.73 8.92 10.12
CA PRO A 347 12.09 7.64 10.39
C PRO A 347 13.08 6.61 10.99
N CYS A 348 12.67 5.90 12.06
CA CYS A 348 13.52 4.94 12.77
C CYS A 348 13.24 3.48 12.42
N ARG A 349 12.13 3.21 11.72
CA ARG A 349 11.61 1.89 11.33
C ARG A 349 11.31 0.91 12.47
N LYS A 350 11.26 1.39 13.72
CA LYS A 350 10.80 0.65 14.90
C LYS A 350 9.27 0.59 14.93
N ALA A 351 8.71 -0.43 15.55
CA ALA A 351 7.29 -0.46 15.89
C ALA A 351 7.02 0.46 17.09
N GLY A 352 7.08 1.77 16.89
CA GLY A 352 6.95 2.76 17.97
C GLY A 352 8.18 2.90 18.86
N CYS A 353 8.09 3.76 19.87
CA CYS A 353 9.22 4.11 20.74
C CYS A 353 9.75 2.90 21.53
N LEU A 354 8.89 1.92 21.84
CA LEU A 354 9.25 0.68 22.53
C LEU A 354 9.49 -0.52 21.59
N ASP A 355 9.44 -0.31 20.27
CA ASP A 355 9.60 -1.34 19.24
C ASP A 355 8.62 -2.53 19.40
N ARG A 356 7.35 -2.24 19.70
CA ARG A 356 6.24 -3.19 19.77
C ARG A 356 5.02 -2.70 19.00
N ALA A 357 4.25 -3.61 18.40
CA ALA A 357 3.11 -3.25 17.57
C ALA A 357 2.02 -2.43 18.29
N ASP A 358 1.94 -2.54 19.61
CA ASP A 358 1.04 -1.85 20.53
C ASP A 358 1.64 -0.57 21.16
N SER A 359 2.91 -0.25 20.89
CA SER A 359 3.60 0.94 21.39
C SER A 359 2.98 2.22 20.83
N ASN A 360 3.14 3.33 21.55
CA ASN A 360 2.96 4.67 20.98
C ASN A 360 4.19 5.09 20.16
N SER A 361 4.03 6.20 19.44
CA SER A 361 5.10 6.88 18.70
C SER A 361 5.08 8.36 19.05
N GLU A 362 6.06 8.81 19.83
CA GLU A 362 6.19 10.22 20.21
C GLU A 362 6.22 11.15 18.98
N CYS A 363 6.84 10.71 17.88
CA CYS A 363 6.82 11.46 16.63
C CYS A 363 5.42 11.70 16.07
N LEU A 364 4.45 10.81 16.27
CA LEU A 364 3.06 11.06 15.86
C LEU A 364 2.30 11.83 16.93
N ASP A 365 2.60 11.59 18.21
CA ASP A 365 1.98 12.33 19.33
C ASP A 365 2.29 13.84 19.23
N LEU A 366 3.51 14.19 18.83
CA LEU A 366 4.02 15.56 18.66
C LEU A 366 3.74 16.17 17.27
N LEU A 367 3.05 15.46 16.37
CA LEU A 367 2.62 16.03 15.09
C LEU A 367 1.30 16.77 15.32
N GLU A 368 1.37 18.09 15.52
CA GLU A 368 0.22 18.87 15.98
C GLU A 368 -0.87 19.07 14.90
N PRO A 369 -2.16 19.15 15.28
CA PRO A 369 -3.25 19.40 14.33
C PRO A 369 -3.08 20.67 13.52
N SER A 370 -2.47 21.71 14.09
CA SER A 370 -2.18 22.97 13.40
C SER A 370 -1.33 22.78 12.15
N GLN A 371 -0.42 21.80 12.13
CA GLN A 371 0.42 21.49 10.98
C GLN A 371 -0.40 20.83 9.85
N VAL A 372 -1.35 19.97 10.23
CA VAL A 372 -2.28 19.34 9.30
C VAL A 372 -3.23 20.38 8.72
N ILE A 373 -3.83 21.21 9.58
CA ILE A 373 -4.75 22.30 9.22
C ILE A 373 -4.09 23.28 8.25
N ALA A 374 -2.86 23.74 8.53
CA ALA A 374 -2.12 24.62 7.62
C ALA A 374 -1.85 23.99 6.24
N THR A 375 -1.82 22.65 6.16
CA THR A 375 -1.69 21.93 4.89
C THR A 375 -3.05 21.79 4.19
N VAL A 376 -4.14 21.59 4.95
CA VAL A 376 -5.51 21.61 4.44
C VAL A 376 -5.81 22.95 3.79
N GLU A 377 -5.49 24.06 4.46
CA GLU A 377 -5.66 25.43 3.93
C GLU A 377 -4.97 25.59 2.58
N LYS A 378 -3.68 25.23 2.48
CA LYS A 378 -2.93 25.30 1.22
C LYS A 378 -3.49 24.47 0.06
N ILE A 379 -4.27 23.43 0.34
CA ILE A 379 -4.83 22.54 -0.69
C ILE A 379 -6.25 22.97 -1.09
N LEU A 380 -7.02 23.54 -0.16
CA LEU A 380 -8.43 23.88 -0.35
C LEU A 380 -8.69 25.38 -0.58
N ASP A 381 -7.72 26.25 -0.31
CA ASP A 381 -7.67 27.64 -0.75
C ASP A 381 -7.07 27.74 -2.17
#